data_AF-A0A259LQM1-F1
#
_entry.id   AF-A0A259LQM1-F1
#
_cell.length_a   1.000
_cell.length_b   1.000
_cell.length_c   1.000
_cell.angle_alpha   90.00
_cell.angle_beta   90.00
_cell.angle_gamma   90.00
#
_symmetry.space_group_name_H-M   'P 1'
#
loop_
_entity.id
_entity.type
_entity.pdbx_description
1 polymer ?
#
loop_
_entity_poly.entity_id
_entity_poly.type
_entity_poly.pdbx_seq_one_letter_code
_entity_poly.pdbx_strand_id
1 'polypeptide(L)'
;LTTAYRALRNVEHRIQMRQDEQTHTVPADPAEREAVAWLCGYGNLADFDRDLLETRRIVQSAYDALFAQEDRAAESHDLGNLVFTGVDDDPETVKTLGNLGFSDPSSAIDTIRNWHRGRVPATRTARGRELLTSILPGLLKAMGATGEPDEAFRWFSRFFEGLSSGVQTLSMLLARPDLLDDLVSTLALAPRLAQILARRPDLLEALVSNAIPRAPELSPSVTFDASMDAWRRYHREQSFLIGHRLLHGLLPTDQAAEAWTSLADETIRQMARAAEAETTRRNGEVPGRWAVFAMGKLGGGELTAGSDLDIILIYDSQADDAQTWFTRLTQRLITALTAPTAEGALYEVDMRLRPSGRAGPVAVSLSAFRHYQNEEAQRPAQGNSR
;
A
#
# COMPACT_ATOMS: atom_id res chain seq x y z
N LEU A 1 -27.09 -19.68 -25.43
CA LEU A 1 -26.21 -20.32 -24.41
C LEU A 1 -26.79 -21.61 -23.83
N THR A 2 -28.00 -21.64 -23.28
CA THR A 2 -28.62 -22.86 -22.71
C THR A 2 -28.67 -24.04 -23.70
N THR A 3 -28.96 -23.78 -24.97
CA THR A 3 -28.96 -24.80 -26.04
C THR A 3 -27.56 -25.36 -26.29
N ALA A 4 -26.54 -24.49 -26.37
CA ALA A 4 -25.14 -24.88 -26.56
C ALA A 4 -24.60 -25.69 -25.37
N TYR A 5 -24.94 -25.28 -24.14
CA TYR A 5 -24.60 -26.04 -22.93
C TYR A 5 -25.20 -27.45 -22.95
N ARG A 6 -26.49 -27.57 -23.27
CA ARG A 6 -27.15 -28.88 -23.40
C ARG A 6 -26.51 -29.74 -24.49
N ALA A 7 -26.16 -29.15 -25.63
CA ALA A 7 -25.50 -29.86 -26.72
C ALA A 7 -24.11 -30.38 -26.32
N LEU A 8 -23.26 -29.55 -25.71
CA LEU A 8 -21.93 -29.96 -25.25
C LEU A 8 -22.01 -31.02 -24.15
N ARG A 9 -22.93 -30.85 -23.19
CA ARG A 9 -23.15 -31.82 -22.12
C ARG A 9 -23.66 -33.16 -22.65
N ASN A 10 -24.49 -33.11 -23.69
CA ASN A 10 -24.96 -34.30 -24.38
C ASN A 10 -23.78 -35.07 -24.99
N VAL A 11 -22.91 -34.39 -25.74
CA VAL A 11 -21.71 -34.98 -26.35
C VAL A 11 -20.77 -35.56 -25.28
N GLU A 12 -20.47 -34.79 -24.23
CA GLU A 12 -19.64 -35.22 -23.09
C GLU A 12 -20.18 -36.52 -22.47
N HIS A 13 -21.49 -36.57 -22.17
CA HIS A 13 -22.11 -37.77 -21.62
C HIS A 13 -21.99 -38.98 -22.56
N ARG A 14 -22.09 -38.80 -23.89
CA ARG A 14 -21.95 -39.92 -24.85
C ARG A 14 -20.52 -40.42 -24.94
N ILE A 15 -19.54 -39.52 -24.79
CA ILE A 15 -18.12 -39.90 -24.71
C ILE A 15 -17.88 -40.71 -23.43
N GLN A 16 -18.37 -40.22 -22.28
CA GLN A 16 -18.23 -40.90 -20.98
C GLN A 16 -18.92 -42.27 -20.97
N MET A 17 -20.12 -42.39 -21.56
CA MET A 17 -20.82 -43.66 -21.69
C MET A 17 -20.08 -44.70 -22.53
N ARG A 18 -19.28 -44.26 -23.52
CA ARG A 18 -18.52 -45.18 -24.38
C ARG A 18 -17.21 -45.63 -23.77
N GLN A 19 -16.53 -44.73 -23.07
CA GLN A 19 -15.20 -44.99 -22.50
C GLN A 19 -15.28 -45.53 -21.07
N ASP A 20 -16.47 -45.50 -20.45
CA ASP A 20 -16.71 -45.85 -19.03
C ASP A 20 -15.77 -45.09 -18.07
N GLU A 21 -15.36 -43.90 -18.49
CA GLU A 21 -14.38 -43.04 -17.83
C GLU A 21 -14.87 -41.60 -17.80
N GLN A 22 -14.51 -40.84 -16.75
CA GLN A 22 -14.82 -39.42 -16.65
C GLN A 22 -13.90 -38.56 -17.53
N THR A 23 -13.99 -38.73 -18.85
CA THR A 23 -13.29 -37.89 -19.82
C THR A 23 -14.17 -36.74 -20.31
N HIS A 24 -13.52 -35.63 -20.69
CA HIS A 24 -14.13 -34.45 -21.28
C HIS A 24 -13.49 -34.11 -22.64
N THR A 25 -12.62 -35.00 -23.14
CA THR A 25 -11.88 -34.84 -24.39
C THR A 25 -12.60 -35.58 -25.51
N VAL A 26 -12.87 -34.87 -26.61
CA VAL A 26 -13.39 -35.52 -27.83
C VAL A 26 -12.28 -36.40 -28.41
N PRO A 27 -12.53 -37.69 -28.71
CA PRO A 27 -11.51 -38.59 -29.23
C PRO A 27 -10.80 -38.02 -30.46
N ALA A 28 -9.48 -38.23 -30.59
CA ALA A 28 -8.76 -37.81 -31.78
C ALA A 28 -8.98 -38.75 -32.97
N ASP A 29 -9.24 -40.03 -32.70
CA ASP A 29 -9.48 -41.06 -33.70
C ASP A 29 -10.83 -40.84 -34.43
N PRO A 30 -10.83 -40.67 -35.77
CA PRO A 30 -12.05 -40.50 -36.55
C PRO A 30 -13.08 -41.62 -36.37
N ALA A 31 -12.65 -42.87 -36.19
CA ALA A 31 -13.57 -44.00 -36.02
C ALA A 31 -14.33 -43.92 -34.68
N GLU A 32 -13.64 -43.53 -33.61
CA GLU A 32 -14.25 -43.33 -32.30
C GLU A 32 -15.17 -42.10 -32.28
N ARG A 33 -14.77 -41.00 -32.94
CA ARG A 33 -15.63 -39.82 -33.07
C ARG A 33 -16.88 -40.10 -33.87
N GLU A 34 -16.78 -40.86 -34.96
CA GLU A 34 -17.95 -41.26 -35.74
C GLU A 34 -18.93 -42.04 -34.87
N ALA A 35 -18.44 -42.97 -34.06
CA ALA A 35 -19.30 -43.73 -33.16
C ALA A 35 -19.98 -42.85 -32.08
N VAL A 36 -19.32 -41.78 -31.61
CA VAL A 36 -19.93 -40.75 -30.75
C VAL A 36 -20.99 -39.94 -31.51
N ALA A 37 -20.73 -39.59 -32.77
CA ALA A 37 -21.67 -38.86 -33.63
C ALA A 37 -23.00 -39.61 -33.78
N TRP A 38 -22.92 -40.92 -34.02
CA TRP A 38 -24.10 -41.79 -34.15
C TRP A 38 -24.91 -41.85 -32.83
N LEU A 39 -24.25 -41.94 -31.67
CA LEU A 39 -24.93 -41.90 -30.36
C LEU A 39 -25.57 -40.54 -30.06
N CYS A 40 -25.07 -39.47 -30.70
CA CYS A 40 -25.65 -38.15 -30.63
C CYS A 40 -26.78 -37.93 -31.65
N GLY A 41 -27.07 -38.93 -32.50
CA GLY A 41 -28.16 -38.91 -33.48
C GLY A 41 -27.79 -38.35 -34.85
N TYR A 42 -26.49 -38.24 -35.17
CA TYR A 42 -26.01 -37.73 -36.46
C TYR A 42 -25.88 -38.87 -37.49
N GLY A 43 -26.14 -38.54 -38.77
CA GLY A 43 -26.05 -39.50 -39.88
C GLY A 43 -24.66 -39.63 -40.51
N ASN A 44 -23.74 -38.70 -40.20
CA ASN A 44 -22.34 -38.76 -40.64
C ASN A 44 -21.45 -37.91 -39.70
N LEU A 45 -20.14 -38.18 -39.72
CA LEU A 45 -19.16 -37.47 -38.90
C LEU A 45 -19.00 -36.00 -39.28
N ALA A 46 -19.14 -35.64 -40.57
CA ALA A 46 -18.94 -34.28 -41.05
C ALA A 46 -19.99 -33.30 -40.48
N ASP A 47 -21.26 -33.72 -40.41
CA ASP A 47 -22.34 -32.95 -39.80
C ASP A 47 -22.12 -32.77 -38.29
N PHE A 48 -21.66 -33.81 -37.61
CA PHE A 48 -21.34 -33.74 -36.18
C PHE A 48 -20.17 -32.78 -35.88
N ASP A 49 -19.07 -32.90 -36.62
CA ASP A 49 -17.89 -32.04 -36.43
C ASP A 49 -18.24 -30.57 -36.74
N ARG A 50 -19.05 -30.32 -37.78
CA ARG A 50 -19.54 -28.97 -38.11
C ARG A 50 -20.37 -28.40 -36.96
N ASP A 51 -21.39 -29.12 -36.51
CA ASP A 51 -22.33 -28.63 -35.50
C ASP A 51 -21.65 -28.48 -34.12
N LEU A 52 -20.69 -29.34 -33.79
CA LEU A 52 -19.85 -29.23 -32.60
C LEU A 52 -18.94 -28.00 -32.65
N LEU A 53 -18.29 -27.74 -33.80
CA LEU A 53 -17.48 -26.55 -34.00
C LEU A 53 -18.33 -25.28 -33.94
N GLU A 54 -19.51 -25.28 -34.55
CA GLU A 54 -20.44 -24.15 -34.49
C GLU A 54 -20.92 -23.89 -33.05
N THR A 55 -21.26 -24.95 -32.32
CA THR A 55 -21.64 -24.85 -30.90
C THR A 55 -20.50 -24.27 -30.05
N ARG A 56 -19.25 -24.72 -30.29
CA ARG A 56 -18.05 -24.17 -29.63
C ARG A 56 -17.83 -22.71 -30.01
N ARG A 57 -18.00 -22.32 -31.27
CA ARG A 57 -17.92 -20.92 -31.70
C ARG A 57 -18.98 -20.05 -31.05
N ILE A 58 -20.21 -20.54 -30.87
CA ILE A 58 -21.27 -19.79 -30.17
C ILE A 58 -20.91 -19.56 -28.70
N VAL A 59 -20.34 -20.57 -28.04
CA VAL A 59 -19.86 -20.43 -26.64
C VAL A 59 -18.66 -19.50 -26.58
N GLN A 60 -17.70 -19.65 -27.50
CA GLN A 60 -16.54 -18.77 -27.60
C GLN A 60 -16.97 -17.33 -27.88
N SER A 61 -17.84 -17.08 -28.86
CA SER A 61 -18.33 -15.74 -29.17
C SER A 61 -19.14 -15.13 -28.04
N ALA A 62 -19.85 -15.94 -27.26
CA ALA A 62 -20.58 -15.46 -26.08
C ALA A 62 -19.66 -15.22 -24.89
N TYR A 63 -18.57 -15.99 -24.76
CA TYR A 63 -17.46 -15.72 -23.85
C TYR A 63 -16.79 -14.40 -24.26
N ASP A 64 -16.32 -14.30 -25.51
CA ASP A 64 -15.73 -13.11 -26.11
C ASP A 64 -16.66 -11.90 -25.98
N ALA A 65 -17.97 -12.03 -26.21
CA ALA A 65 -18.95 -10.94 -26.03
C ALA A 65 -19.20 -10.56 -24.56
N LEU A 66 -19.01 -11.49 -23.62
CA LEU A 66 -19.01 -11.18 -22.18
C LEU A 66 -17.81 -10.29 -21.81
N PHE A 67 -16.71 -10.38 -22.58
CA PHE A 67 -15.49 -9.60 -22.43
C PHE A 67 -15.36 -8.44 -23.44
N ALA A 68 -16.22 -8.37 -24.47
CA ALA A 68 -16.20 -7.33 -25.51
C ALA A 68 -16.69 -5.95 -25.03
N GLN A 69 -17.31 -5.86 -23.85
CA GLN A 69 -17.56 -4.57 -23.20
C GLN A 69 -16.34 -4.02 -22.44
N GLU A 70 -15.25 -4.78 -22.37
CA GLU A 70 -13.93 -4.36 -21.87
C GLU A 70 -12.91 -4.23 -23.03
N ASP A 71 -13.35 -4.03 -24.29
CA ASP A 71 -12.51 -3.72 -25.46
C ASP A 71 -11.90 -2.31 -25.39
N ARG A 72 -11.03 -2.11 -24.38
CA ARG A 72 -9.84 -1.25 -24.47
C ARG A 72 -8.62 -2.06 -24.95
N ALA A 73 -8.87 -3.20 -25.60
CA ALA A 73 -7.91 -4.12 -26.21
C ALA A 73 -7.32 -3.61 -27.55
N ALA A 74 -7.15 -2.30 -27.71
CA ALA A 74 -6.35 -1.75 -28.80
C ALA A 74 -4.86 -1.61 -28.42
N GLU A 75 -4.52 -1.69 -27.12
CA GLU A 75 -3.13 -1.61 -26.63
C GLU A 75 -2.54 -2.96 -26.17
N SER A 76 -3.35 -4.02 -26.07
CA SER A 76 -2.93 -5.36 -25.65
C SER A 76 -2.27 -6.19 -26.74
N HIS A 77 -2.29 -5.74 -28.00
CA HIS A 77 -1.58 -6.41 -29.11
C HIS A 77 -0.05 -6.27 -29.04
N ASP A 78 0.48 -5.41 -28.17
CA ASP A 78 1.90 -5.04 -28.15
C ASP A 78 2.77 -5.90 -27.21
N LEU A 79 2.16 -6.61 -26.24
CA LEU A 79 2.91 -7.40 -25.24
C LEU A 79 3.22 -8.83 -25.69
N GLY A 80 2.45 -9.41 -26.61
CA GLY A 80 2.59 -10.82 -27.01
C GLY A 80 1.62 -11.76 -26.29
N ASN A 81 1.89 -13.06 -26.36
CA ASN A 81 1.02 -14.10 -25.79
C ASN A 81 1.21 -14.22 -24.27
N LEU A 82 0.11 -14.21 -23.52
CA LEU A 82 0.11 -14.27 -22.06
C LEU A 82 -0.86 -15.36 -21.57
N VAL A 83 -0.33 -16.53 -21.22
CA VAL A 83 -1.09 -17.72 -20.81
C VAL A 83 -0.59 -18.22 -19.45
N PHE A 84 -1.45 -18.10 -18.43
CA PHE A 84 -1.11 -18.44 -17.03
C PHE A 84 -1.91 -19.60 -16.45
N THR A 85 -2.85 -20.18 -17.19
CA THR A 85 -3.82 -21.18 -16.67
C THR A 85 -3.40 -22.64 -16.87
N GLY A 86 -2.31 -22.89 -17.60
CA GLY A 86 -1.75 -24.23 -17.85
C GLY A 86 -1.10 -24.88 -16.62
N VAL A 87 -0.78 -26.17 -16.75
CA VAL A 87 0.03 -26.93 -15.76
C VAL A 87 1.52 -26.61 -15.94
N ASP A 88 1.97 -26.59 -17.20
CA ASP A 88 3.31 -26.18 -17.59
C ASP A 88 3.34 -24.70 -17.99
N ASP A 89 4.54 -24.13 -18.05
CA ASP A 89 4.76 -22.77 -18.51
C ASP A 89 4.63 -22.70 -20.04
N ASP A 90 3.85 -21.73 -20.52
CA ASP A 90 3.74 -21.45 -21.95
C ASP A 90 5.05 -20.79 -22.45
N PRO A 91 5.75 -21.36 -23.46
CA PRO A 91 7.04 -20.84 -23.91
C PRO A 91 7.00 -19.39 -24.40
N GLU A 92 5.90 -18.97 -25.03
CA GLU A 92 5.76 -17.58 -25.51
C GLU A 92 5.51 -16.60 -24.35
N THR A 93 4.82 -17.04 -23.29
CA THR A 93 4.64 -16.26 -22.06
C THR A 93 5.97 -16.06 -21.32
N VAL A 94 6.79 -17.12 -21.21
CA VAL A 94 8.15 -17.03 -20.64
C VAL A 94 9.00 -16.02 -21.42
N LYS A 95 8.98 -16.10 -22.75
CA LYS A 95 9.70 -15.18 -23.63
C LYS A 95 9.21 -13.74 -23.48
N THR A 96 7.89 -13.55 -23.40
CA THR A 96 7.26 -12.24 -23.22
C THR A 96 7.73 -11.58 -21.93
N LEU A 97 7.68 -12.29 -20.79
CA LEU A 97 8.19 -11.79 -19.51
C LEU A 97 9.70 -11.53 -19.54
N GLY A 98 10.48 -12.39 -20.22
CA GLY A 98 11.90 -12.16 -20.42
C GLY A 98 12.19 -10.85 -21.18
N ASN A 99 11.41 -10.55 -22.24
CA ASN A 99 11.52 -9.30 -22.99
C ASN A 99 11.12 -8.07 -22.16
N LEU A 100 10.25 -8.24 -21.15
CA LEU A 100 9.89 -7.20 -20.19
C LEU A 100 10.95 -7.00 -19.10
N GLY A 101 12.00 -7.84 -19.06
CA GLY A 101 13.13 -7.71 -18.15
C GLY A 101 13.05 -8.56 -16.87
N PHE A 102 12.08 -9.47 -16.76
CA PHE A 102 12.02 -10.39 -15.62
C PHE A 102 13.21 -11.36 -15.65
N SER A 103 13.94 -11.46 -14.54
CA SER A 103 15.09 -12.38 -14.43
C SER A 103 14.68 -13.84 -14.25
N ASP A 104 13.52 -14.10 -13.64
CA ASP A 104 12.91 -15.42 -13.47
C ASP A 104 11.42 -15.41 -13.89
N PRO A 105 11.13 -15.48 -15.20
CA PRO A 105 9.77 -15.54 -15.72
C PRO A 105 8.92 -16.67 -15.13
N SER A 106 9.49 -17.84 -14.88
CA SER A 106 8.76 -19.01 -14.38
C SER A 106 8.23 -18.78 -12.98
N SER A 107 9.03 -18.18 -12.08
CA SER A 107 8.56 -17.81 -10.74
C SER A 107 7.41 -16.80 -10.77
N ALA A 108 7.45 -15.83 -11.67
CA ALA A 108 6.37 -14.87 -11.88
C ALA A 108 5.10 -15.55 -12.41
N ILE A 109 5.23 -16.43 -13.40
CA ILE A 109 4.13 -17.24 -13.96
C ILE A 109 3.48 -18.09 -12.87
N ASP A 110 4.26 -18.78 -12.05
CA ASP A 110 3.75 -19.59 -10.95
C ASP A 110 2.94 -18.78 -9.94
N THR A 111 3.42 -17.60 -9.59
CA THR A 111 2.73 -16.68 -8.68
C THR A 111 1.39 -16.21 -9.27
N ILE A 112 1.39 -15.77 -10.53
CA ILE A 112 0.18 -15.34 -11.25
C ILE A 112 -0.82 -16.49 -11.40
N ARG A 113 -0.34 -17.69 -11.75
CA ARG A 113 -1.14 -18.92 -11.83
C ARG A 113 -1.81 -19.23 -10.50
N ASN A 114 -1.12 -19.05 -9.38
CA ASN A 114 -1.70 -19.20 -8.04
C ASN A 114 -2.80 -18.17 -7.75
N TRP A 115 -2.65 -16.94 -8.24
CA TRP A 115 -3.71 -15.93 -8.14
C TRP A 115 -4.94 -16.32 -8.98
N HIS A 116 -4.78 -16.77 -10.22
CA HIS A 116 -5.90 -17.26 -11.04
C HIS A 116 -6.58 -18.52 -10.45
N ARG A 117 -5.86 -19.32 -9.65
CA ARG A 117 -6.45 -20.45 -8.90
C ARG A 117 -7.23 -20.03 -7.66
N GLY A 118 -7.30 -18.73 -7.33
CA GLY A 118 -8.04 -18.22 -6.19
C GLY A 118 -7.39 -18.50 -4.84
N ARG A 119 -6.07 -18.73 -4.80
CA ARG A 119 -5.34 -19.07 -3.58
C ARG A 119 -5.13 -17.89 -2.62
N VAL A 120 -5.40 -16.66 -3.09
CA VAL A 120 -5.24 -15.43 -2.30
C VAL A 120 -6.60 -14.77 -2.09
N PRO A 121 -6.81 -14.01 -1.00
CA PRO A 121 -8.10 -13.39 -0.70
C PRO A 121 -8.63 -12.54 -1.85
N ALA A 122 -7.72 -11.82 -2.54
CA ALA A 122 -8.05 -10.92 -3.63
C ALA A 122 -8.77 -11.60 -4.82
N THR A 123 -8.53 -12.90 -5.04
CA THR A 123 -9.01 -13.65 -6.22
C THR A 123 -9.90 -14.84 -5.86
N ARG A 124 -10.46 -14.88 -4.64
CA ARG A 124 -11.39 -15.94 -4.22
C ARG A 124 -12.65 -16.01 -5.08
N THR A 125 -13.16 -14.86 -5.53
CA THR A 125 -14.37 -14.77 -6.35
C THR A 125 -14.06 -14.91 -7.84
N ALA A 126 -15.05 -15.36 -8.63
CA ALA A 126 -14.93 -15.40 -10.09
C ALA A 126 -14.64 -13.99 -10.65
N ARG A 127 -15.39 -12.97 -10.19
CA ARG A 127 -15.18 -11.58 -10.59
C ARG A 127 -13.77 -11.07 -10.27
N GLY A 128 -13.20 -11.44 -9.12
CA GLY A 128 -11.82 -11.08 -8.77
C GLY A 128 -10.79 -11.68 -9.73
N ARG A 129 -11.01 -12.92 -10.20
CA ARG A 129 -10.15 -13.56 -11.21
C ARG A 129 -10.32 -12.96 -12.59
N GLU A 130 -11.54 -12.60 -12.99
CA GLU A 130 -11.81 -11.88 -14.24
C GLU A 130 -11.06 -10.54 -14.25
N LEU A 131 -11.22 -9.74 -13.20
CA LEU A 131 -10.54 -8.46 -13.05
C LEU A 131 -9.01 -8.60 -13.05
N LEU A 132 -8.49 -9.67 -12.42
CA LEU A 132 -7.06 -9.98 -12.50
C LEU A 132 -6.63 -10.21 -13.95
N THR A 133 -7.36 -11.04 -14.71
CA THR A 133 -7.05 -11.29 -16.12
C THR A 133 -7.05 -10.00 -16.94
N SER A 134 -8.04 -9.12 -16.71
CA SER A 134 -8.16 -7.85 -17.44
C SER A 134 -7.02 -6.87 -17.11
N ILE A 135 -6.54 -6.82 -15.86
CA ILE A 135 -5.47 -5.88 -15.47
C ILE A 135 -4.06 -6.37 -15.79
N LEU A 136 -3.86 -7.69 -15.85
CA LEU A 136 -2.53 -8.30 -15.87
C LEU A 136 -1.62 -7.81 -17.01
N PRO A 137 -2.09 -7.65 -18.26
CA PRO A 137 -1.24 -7.13 -19.33
C PRO A 137 -0.72 -5.72 -19.04
N GLY A 138 -1.60 -4.83 -18.58
CA GLY A 138 -1.23 -3.46 -18.19
C GLY A 138 -0.26 -3.45 -17.01
N LEU A 139 -0.51 -4.29 -16.01
CA LEU A 139 0.36 -4.44 -14.84
C LEU A 139 1.78 -4.87 -15.23
N LEU A 140 1.91 -5.90 -16.07
CA LEU A 140 3.21 -6.43 -16.50
C LEU A 140 3.96 -5.43 -17.39
N LYS A 141 3.25 -4.71 -18.27
CA LYS A 141 3.83 -3.63 -19.07
C LYS A 141 4.38 -2.51 -18.19
N ALA A 142 3.58 -2.05 -17.22
CA ALA A 142 3.98 -1.04 -16.26
C ALA A 142 5.22 -1.49 -15.48
N MET A 143 5.28 -2.76 -15.06
CA MET A 143 6.45 -3.32 -14.36
C MET A 143 7.70 -3.29 -15.22
N GLY A 144 7.61 -3.72 -16.48
CA GLY A 144 8.73 -3.67 -17.43
C GLY A 144 9.21 -2.24 -17.69
N ALA A 145 8.29 -1.27 -17.76
CA ALA A 145 8.63 0.14 -17.96
C ALA A 145 9.43 0.75 -16.80
N THR A 146 9.40 0.16 -15.60
CA THR A 146 10.20 0.65 -14.45
C THR A 146 11.71 0.36 -14.60
N GLY A 147 12.10 -0.58 -15.46
CA GLY A 147 13.47 -1.09 -15.54
C GLY A 147 13.84 -2.09 -14.43
N GLU A 148 13.01 -2.24 -13.39
CA GLU A 148 13.19 -3.16 -12.26
C GLU A 148 11.94 -4.05 -12.04
N PRO A 149 11.50 -4.81 -13.07
CA PRO A 149 10.24 -5.54 -13.05
C PRO A 149 10.14 -6.58 -11.93
N ASP A 150 11.26 -7.23 -11.57
CA ASP A 150 11.29 -8.21 -10.47
C ASP A 150 11.01 -7.55 -9.11
N GLU A 151 11.51 -6.32 -8.89
CA GLU A 151 11.23 -5.57 -7.66
C GLU A 151 9.79 -5.09 -7.61
N ALA A 152 9.31 -4.52 -8.72
CA ALA A 152 7.93 -4.10 -8.87
C ALA A 152 6.96 -5.27 -8.62
N PHE A 153 7.21 -6.43 -9.24
CA PHE A 153 6.40 -7.63 -9.09
C PHE A 153 6.41 -8.18 -7.67
N ARG A 154 7.59 -8.22 -7.03
CA ARG A 154 7.72 -8.70 -5.64
C ARG A 154 6.92 -7.85 -4.67
N TRP A 155 7.02 -6.52 -4.78
CA TRP A 155 6.27 -5.61 -3.91
C TRP A 155 4.78 -5.62 -4.22
N PHE A 156 4.39 -5.65 -5.49
CA PHE A 156 3.00 -5.78 -5.89
C PHE A 156 2.38 -7.08 -5.40
N SER A 157 3.09 -8.20 -5.50
CA SER A 157 2.63 -9.50 -4.99
C SER A 157 2.31 -9.44 -3.50
N ARG A 158 3.20 -8.84 -2.69
CA ARG A 158 2.97 -8.68 -1.24
C ARG A 158 1.78 -7.77 -0.93
N PHE A 159 1.65 -6.67 -1.68
CA PHE A 159 0.50 -5.77 -1.57
C PHE A 159 -0.80 -6.50 -1.94
N PHE A 160 -0.81 -7.21 -3.07
CA PHE A 160 -1.97 -7.90 -3.61
C PHE A 160 -2.43 -9.05 -2.71
N GLU A 161 -1.49 -9.81 -2.15
CA GLU A 161 -1.74 -10.89 -1.20
C GLU A 161 -2.25 -10.40 0.15
N GLY A 162 -1.89 -9.16 0.54
CA GLY A 162 -2.35 -8.50 1.75
C GLY A 162 -3.78 -7.94 1.67
N LEU A 163 -4.37 -7.83 0.47
CA LEU A 163 -5.74 -7.34 0.29
C LEU A 163 -6.74 -8.31 0.94
N SER A 164 -7.74 -7.77 1.65
CA SER A 164 -8.84 -8.57 2.19
C SER A 164 -9.82 -9.03 1.10
N SER A 165 -9.97 -8.22 0.05
CA SER A 165 -10.76 -8.46 -1.16
C SER A 165 -10.15 -7.71 -2.34
N GLY A 166 -10.16 -8.31 -3.53
CA GLY A 166 -9.51 -7.75 -4.73
C GLY A 166 -10.45 -7.00 -5.65
N VAL A 167 -11.78 -7.24 -5.56
CA VAL A 167 -12.73 -6.73 -6.55
C VAL A 167 -12.72 -5.21 -6.63
N GLN A 168 -12.78 -4.50 -5.50
CA GLN A 168 -12.78 -3.04 -5.48
C GLN A 168 -11.46 -2.47 -6.01
N THR A 169 -10.34 -2.94 -5.46
CA THR A 169 -8.99 -2.49 -5.82
C THR A 169 -8.68 -2.74 -7.30
N LEU A 170 -8.94 -3.94 -7.79
CA LEU A 170 -8.70 -4.30 -9.19
C LEU A 170 -9.62 -3.54 -10.14
N SER A 171 -10.92 -3.37 -9.80
CA SER A 171 -11.84 -2.57 -10.63
C SER A 171 -11.37 -1.12 -10.75
N MET A 172 -10.87 -0.56 -9.65
CA MET A 172 -10.35 0.80 -9.61
C MET A 172 -9.06 0.97 -10.42
N LEU A 173 -8.09 0.05 -10.26
CA LEU A 173 -6.85 0.09 -11.02
C LEU A 173 -7.11 -0.15 -12.53
N LEU A 174 -8.04 -1.03 -12.87
CA LEU A 174 -8.48 -1.25 -14.25
C LEU A 174 -9.16 -0.01 -14.84
N ALA A 175 -9.95 0.70 -14.04
CA ALA A 175 -10.62 1.93 -14.48
C ALA A 175 -9.66 3.12 -14.64
N ARG A 176 -8.53 3.14 -13.93
CA ARG A 176 -7.55 4.24 -13.92
C ARG A 176 -6.13 3.73 -14.19
N PRO A 177 -5.72 3.57 -15.46
CA PRO A 177 -4.37 3.11 -15.83
C PRO A 177 -3.25 3.97 -15.25
N ASP A 178 -3.39 5.29 -15.23
CA ASP A 178 -2.39 6.19 -14.62
C ASP A 178 -2.10 5.83 -13.15
N LEU A 179 -3.13 5.41 -12.40
CA LEU A 179 -2.97 4.96 -11.02
C LEU A 179 -2.20 3.64 -10.93
N LEU A 180 -2.44 2.72 -11.88
CA LEU A 180 -1.71 1.46 -11.95
C LEU A 180 -0.22 1.72 -12.21
N ASP A 181 0.08 2.59 -13.16
CA ASP A 181 1.45 2.99 -13.50
C ASP A 181 2.14 3.68 -12.31
N ASP A 182 1.43 4.60 -11.64
CA ASP A 182 1.92 5.28 -10.44
C ASP A 182 2.17 4.30 -9.29
N LEU A 183 1.25 3.37 -9.06
CA LEU A 183 1.40 2.33 -8.04
C LEU A 183 2.63 1.47 -8.33
N VAL A 184 2.74 0.94 -9.55
CA VAL A 184 3.86 0.09 -9.96
C VAL A 184 5.19 0.84 -9.86
N SER A 185 5.25 2.08 -10.32
CA SER A 185 6.42 2.95 -10.21
C SER A 185 6.81 3.22 -8.75
N THR A 186 5.82 3.48 -7.88
CA THR A 186 6.05 3.65 -6.43
C THR A 186 6.63 2.38 -5.80
N LEU A 187 6.07 1.22 -6.15
CA LEU A 187 6.49 -0.07 -5.61
C LEU A 187 7.92 -0.43 -6.06
N ALA A 188 8.30 -0.05 -7.28
CA ALA A 188 9.66 -0.27 -7.80
C ALA A 188 10.68 0.72 -7.21
N LEU A 189 10.39 2.02 -7.24
CA LEU A 189 11.38 3.07 -7.02
C LEU A 189 11.47 3.54 -5.55
N ALA A 190 10.47 3.22 -4.72
CA ALA A 190 10.41 3.68 -3.33
C ALA A 190 10.20 2.52 -2.34
N PRO A 191 11.27 1.79 -1.98
CA PRO A 191 11.19 0.62 -1.09
C PRO A 191 10.47 0.90 0.24
N ARG A 192 10.63 2.10 0.80
CA ARG A 192 9.95 2.49 2.05
C ARG A 192 8.44 2.63 1.87
N LEU A 193 7.98 3.22 0.76
CA LEU A 193 6.55 3.33 0.45
C LEU A 193 5.96 1.96 0.10
N ALA A 194 6.72 1.14 -0.64
CA ALA A 194 6.33 -0.22 -0.98
C ALA A 194 6.12 -1.10 0.26
N GLN A 195 7.02 -1.00 1.25
CA GLN A 195 6.87 -1.68 2.54
C GLN A 195 5.63 -1.24 3.30
N ILE A 196 5.29 0.05 3.26
CA ILE A 196 4.10 0.60 3.92
C ILE A 196 2.84 0.08 3.22
N LEU A 197 2.74 0.20 1.90
CA LEU A 197 1.59 -0.26 1.11
C LEU A 197 1.37 -1.78 1.25
N ALA A 198 2.45 -2.57 1.24
CA ALA A 198 2.34 -4.02 1.40
C ALA A 198 1.77 -4.44 2.77
N ARG A 199 2.00 -3.63 3.82
CA ARG A 199 1.45 -3.87 5.16
C ARG A 199 0.07 -3.26 5.35
N ARG A 200 -0.23 -2.19 4.61
CA ARG A 200 -1.47 -1.41 4.72
C ARG A 200 -2.06 -1.14 3.33
N PRO A 201 -2.62 -2.16 2.66
CA PRO A 201 -3.21 -1.99 1.33
C PRO A 201 -4.38 -0.99 1.27
N ASP A 202 -5.01 -0.74 2.42
CA ASP A 202 -6.07 0.26 2.59
C ASP A 202 -5.60 1.69 2.25
N LEU A 203 -4.31 1.99 2.39
CA LEU A 203 -3.74 3.30 2.03
C LEU A 203 -3.83 3.62 0.53
N LEU A 204 -4.00 2.60 -0.33
CA LEU A 204 -4.22 2.84 -1.75
C LEU A 204 -5.52 3.64 -1.98
N GLU A 205 -6.57 3.39 -1.19
CA GLU A 205 -7.81 4.14 -1.30
C GLU A 205 -7.63 5.62 -0.90
N ALA A 206 -6.79 5.90 0.10
CA ALA A 206 -6.43 7.27 0.48
C ALA A 206 -5.67 8.00 -0.65
N LEU A 207 -4.77 7.30 -1.35
CA LEU A 207 -4.10 7.86 -2.54
C LEU A 207 -5.10 8.19 -3.66
N VAL A 208 -6.06 7.30 -3.86
CA VAL A 208 -7.02 7.37 -4.97
C VAL A 208 -8.03 8.48 -4.81
N SER A 209 -8.58 8.58 -3.60
CA SER A 209 -9.69 9.47 -3.26
C SER A 209 -9.24 10.91 -3.07
N ASN A 210 -7.93 11.17 -2.98
CA ASN A 210 -7.37 12.42 -2.46
C ASN A 210 -7.98 12.80 -1.10
N ALA A 211 -8.60 11.85 -0.39
CA ALA A 211 -9.20 12.11 0.89
C ALA A 211 -8.07 12.48 1.85
N ILE A 212 -8.22 13.63 2.51
CA ILE A 212 -7.32 14.01 3.59
C ILE A 212 -7.74 13.15 4.78
N PRO A 213 -6.86 12.28 5.32
CA PRO A 213 -7.17 11.49 6.50
C PRO A 213 -7.68 12.41 7.61
N ARG A 214 -8.75 11.99 8.30
CA ARG A 214 -9.29 12.78 9.40
C ARG A 214 -8.43 12.61 10.64
N ALA A 215 -8.01 13.72 11.23
CA ALA A 215 -7.29 13.70 12.50
C ALA A 215 -8.17 13.07 13.60
N PRO A 216 -7.63 12.17 14.44
CA PRO A 216 -8.39 11.57 15.52
C PRO A 216 -8.67 12.61 16.61
N GLU A 217 -9.87 12.57 17.18
CA GLU A 217 -10.24 13.41 18.32
C GLU A 217 -9.73 12.75 19.61
N LEU A 218 -8.65 13.30 20.17
CA LEU A 218 -8.07 12.81 21.42
C LEU A 218 -8.83 13.41 22.61
N SER A 219 -9.91 12.75 23.04
CA SER A 219 -10.67 13.21 24.20
C SER A 219 -9.98 12.81 25.52
N PRO A 220 -10.23 13.54 26.63
CA PRO A 220 -9.68 13.18 27.94
C PRO A 220 -10.11 11.80 28.47
N SER A 221 -11.16 11.21 27.89
CA SER A 221 -11.63 9.86 28.26
C SER A 221 -10.83 8.75 27.59
N VAL A 222 -10.03 9.06 26.56
CA VAL A 222 -9.14 8.10 25.91
C VAL A 222 -7.88 7.94 26.77
N THR A 223 -7.41 6.70 26.91
CA THR A 223 -6.17 6.44 27.64
C THR A 223 -4.97 7.07 26.91
N PHE A 224 -3.88 7.30 27.64
CA PHE A 224 -2.66 7.86 27.07
C PHE A 224 -2.11 6.98 25.93
N ASP A 225 -2.06 5.66 26.15
CA ASP A 225 -1.57 4.70 25.15
C ASP A 225 -2.49 4.62 23.92
N ALA A 226 -3.83 4.64 24.11
CA ALA A 226 -4.76 4.64 22.98
C ALA A 226 -4.68 5.94 22.17
N SER A 227 -4.40 7.07 22.82
CA SER A 227 -4.15 8.35 22.14
C SER A 227 -2.89 8.29 21.30
N MET A 228 -1.82 7.69 21.83
CA MET A 228 -0.55 7.46 21.15
C MET A 228 -0.72 6.60 19.89
N ASP A 229 -1.48 5.51 19.97
CA ASP A 229 -1.73 4.62 18.83
C ASP A 229 -2.65 5.25 17.77
N ALA A 230 -3.72 5.91 18.20
CA ALA A 230 -4.63 6.61 17.29
C ALA A 230 -3.88 7.68 16.47
N TRP A 231 -3.04 8.48 17.15
CA TRP A 231 -2.27 9.53 16.49
C TRP A 231 -1.18 8.97 15.56
N ARG A 232 -0.49 7.89 15.95
CA ARG A 232 0.51 7.21 15.10
C ARG A 232 -0.07 6.71 13.79
N ARG A 233 -1.28 6.14 13.81
CA ARG A 233 -1.97 5.71 12.58
C ARG A 233 -2.21 6.88 11.63
N TYR A 234 -2.78 7.96 12.16
CA TYR A 234 -3.03 9.18 11.41
C TYR A 234 -1.75 9.79 10.85
N HIS A 235 -0.72 9.95 11.69
CA HIS A 235 0.56 10.53 11.29
C HIS A 235 1.21 9.74 10.15
N ARG A 236 1.21 8.41 10.23
CA ARG A 236 1.81 7.55 9.21
C ARG A 236 1.11 7.66 7.88
N GLU A 237 -0.21 7.69 7.90
CA GLU A 237 -1.01 7.86 6.70
C GLU A 237 -0.74 9.23 6.06
N GLN A 238 -0.72 10.31 6.84
CA GLN A 238 -0.36 11.65 6.35
C GLN A 238 1.07 11.71 5.79
N SER A 239 2.05 11.19 6.54
CA SER A 239 3.45 11.20 6.13
C SER A 239 3.68 10.37 4.87
N PHE A 240 2.96 9.26 4.72
CA PHE A 240 2.93 8.46 3.50
C PHE A 240 2.38 9.27 2.30
N LEU A 241 1.25 9.97 2.47
CA LEU A 241 0.65 10.80 1.42
C LEU A 241 1.58 11.96 0.99
N ILE A 242 2.24 12.62 1.95
CA ILE A 242 3.24 13.67 1.66
C ILE A 242 4.40 13.08 0.84
N GLY A 243 4.96 11.95 1.31
CA GLY A 243 6.08 11.28 0.63
C GLY A 243 5.73 10.80 -0.78
N HIS A 244 4.53 10.24 -0.96
CA HIS A 244 4.03 9.82 -2.28
C HIS A 244 3.91 11.02 -3.23
N ARG A 245 3.28 12.12 -2.80
CA ARG A 245 3.12 13.31 -3.65
C ARG A 245 4.47 13.94 -4.01
N LEU A 246 5.44 13.96 -3.09
CA LEU A 246 6.79 14.43 -3.38
C LEU A 246 7.48 13.55 -4.43
N LEU A 247 7.40 12.22 -4.29
CA LEU A 247 8.05 11.27 -5.19
C LEU A 247 7.57 11.43 -6.64
N HIS A 248 6.26 11.65 -6.81
CA HIS A 248 5.63 11.82 -8.13
C HIS A 248 5.62 13.26 -8.63
N GLY A 249 6.34 14.18 -7.98
CA GLY A 249 6.40 15.59 -8.38
C GLY A 249 5.07 16.35 -8.24
N LEU A 250 4.09 15.78 -7.54
CA LEU A 250 2.79 16.39 -7.25
C LEU A 250 2.88 17.42 -6.11
N LEU A 251 3.96 17.38 -5.34
CA LEU A 251 4.25 18.31 -4.26
C LEU A 251 5.71 18.78 -4.38
N PRO A 252 5.98 20.08 -4.61
CA PRO A 252 7.32 20.65 -4.58
C PRO A 252 8.04 20.38 -3.25
N THR A 253 9.38 20.33 -3.28
CA THR A 253 10.18 19.94 -2.11
C THR A 253 10.02 20.89 -0.92
N ASP A 254 9.93 22.19 -1.16
CA ASP A 254 9.66 23.21 -0.15
C ASP A 254 8.28 23.02 0.50
N GLN A 255 7.24 22.76 -0.31
CA GLN A 255 5.90 22.48 0.20
C GLN A 255 5.81 21.14 0.95
N ALA A 256 6.59 20.14 0.53
CA ALA A 256 6.71 18.88 1.26
C ALA A 256 7.37 19.09 2.64
N ALA A 257 8.38 19.94 2.72
CA ALA A 257 9.02 20.30 3.98
C ALA A 257 8.06 21.05 4.92
N GLU A 258 7.29 21.99 4.39
CA GLU A 258 6.24 22.68 5.13
C GLU A 258 5.15 21.71 5.63
N ALA A 259 4.75 20.74 4.80
CA ALA A 259 3.75 19.73 5.15
C ALA A 259 4.24 18.80 6.27
N TRP A 260 5.49 18.30 6.19
CA TRP A 260 6.08 17.50 7.27
C TRP A 260 6.27 18.31 8.55
N THR A 261 6.66 19.58 8.44
CA THR A 261 6.78 20.49 9.60
C THR A 261 5.41 20.70 10.26
N SER A 262 4.37 20.99 9.48
CA SER A 262 3.01 21.17 9.98
C SER A 262 2.48 19.91 10.66
N LEU A 263 2.74 18.73 10.07
CA LEU A 263 2.40 17.45 10.66
C LEU A 263 3.14 17.20 11.98
N ALA A 264 4.42 17.58 12.07
CA ALA A 264 5.21 17.48 13.30
C ALA A 264 4.72 18.44 14.40
N ASP A 265 4.43 19.69 14.07
CA ASP A 265 3.90 20.68 15.03
C ASP A 265 2.58 20.20 15.63
N GLU A 266 1.64 19.77 14.79
CA GLU A 266 0.35 19.27 15.27
C GLU A 266 0.53 17.96 16.07
N THR A 267 1.48 17.10 15.68
CA THR A 267 1.82 15.92 16.45
C THR A 267 2.33 16.26 17.85
N ILE A 268 3.27 17.20 17.96
CA ILE A 268 3.80 17.67 19.24
C ILE A 268 2.66 18.23 20.09
N ARG A 269 1.80 19.06 19.51
CA ARG A 269 0.66 19.68 20.19
C ARG A 269 -0.30 18.64 20.78
N GLN A 270 -0.67 17.64 19.98
CA GLN A 270 -1.64 16.62 20.40
C GLN A 270 -1.04 15.65 21.41
N MET A 271 0.23 15.25 21.23
CA MET A 271 0.94 14.42 22.21
C MET A 271 1.20 15.16 23.51
N ALA A 272 1.47 16.47 23.46
CA ALA A 272 1.65 17.27 24.66
C ALA A 272 0.34 17.46 25.44
N ARG A 273 -0.80 17.62 24.76
CA ARG A 273 -2.14 17.61 25.39
C ARG A 273 -2.42 16.26 26.08
N ALA A 274 -2.15 15.14 25.40
CA ALA A 274 -2.34 13.81 26.00
C ALA A 274 -1.41 13.59 27.20
N ALA A 275 -0.14 14.02 27.11
CA ALA A 275 0.83 13.95 28.20
C ALA A 275 0.46 14.85 29.39
N GLU A 276 -0.09 16.04 29.14
CA GLU A 276 -0.61 16.94 30.17
C GLU A 276 -1.80 16.32 30.89
N ALA A 277 -2.78 15.78 30.16
CA ALA A 277 -3.94 15.13 30.75
C ALA A 277 -3.54 13.95 31.66
N GLU A 278 -2.59 13.12 31.22
CA GLU A 278 -2.06 12.02 32.03
C GLU A 278 -1.22 12.51 33.22
N THR A 279 -0.42 13.56 33.04
CA THR A 279 0.33 14.16 34.15
C THR A 279 -0.60 14.72 35.21
N THR A 280 -1.63 15.44 34.79
CA THR A 280 -2.64 16.03 35.66
C THR A 280 -3.37 14.96 36.46
N ARG A 281 -3.80 13.87 35.78
CA ARG A 281 -4.50 12.75 36.43
C ARG A 281 -3.69 12.11 37.57
N ARG A 282 -2.36 12.02 37.44
CA ARG A 282 -1.49 11.34 38.41
C ARG A 282 -0.85 12.27 39.43
N ASN A 283 -0.74 13.56 39.12
CA ASN A 283 0.13 14.47 39.86
C ASN A 283 -0.55 15.77 40.30
N GLY A 284 -1.84 15.94 40.01
CA GLY A 284 -2.59 17.17 40.31
C GLY A 284 -2.48 18.20 39.20
N GLU A 285 -3.17 19.33 39.39
CA GLU A 285 -3.31 20.39 38.38
C GLU A 285 -1.97 20.94 37.90
N VAL A 286 -1.98 21.50 36.68
CA VAL A 286 -0.79 22.11 36.04
C VAL A 286 -0.34 23.30 36.89
N PRO A 287 0.86 23.28 37.51
CA PRO A 287 1.29 24.32 38.42
C PRO A 287 1.95 25.47 37.65
N GLY A 288 1.24 26.10 36.71
CA GLY A 288 1.76 27.23 35.93
C GLY A 288 1.51 27.13 34.42
N ARG A 289 2.35 27.77 33.63
CA ARG A 289 2.27 27.77 32.15
C ARG A 289 3.50 27.11 31.56
N TRP A 290 3.38 26.54 30.38
CA TRP A 290 4.49 25.92 29.67
C TRP A 290 4.32 26.03 28.16
N ALA A 291 5.42 25.90 27.44
CA ALA A 291 5.44 25.84 25.98
C ALA A 291 6.57 24.92 25.51
N VAL A 292 6.36 24.29 24.36
CA VAL A 292 7.39 23.53 23.65
C VAL A 292 7.89 24.40 22.50
N PHE A 293 9.21 24.59 22.47
CA PHE A 293 9.90 25.36 21.44
C PHE A 293 10.54 24.41 20.44
N ALA A 294 10.14 24.56 19.19
CA ALA A 294 10.76 23.94 18.04
C ALA A 294 12.12 24.60 17.75
N MET A 295 13.14 23.76 17.56
CA MET A 295 14.49 24.19 17.21
C MET A 295 14.94 23.50 15.91
N GLY A 296 16.15 23.80 15.43
CA GLY A 296 16.73 23.12 14.28
C GLY A 296 15.83 23.19 13.04
N LYS A 297 15.72 22.06 12.32
CA LYS A 297 14.90 21.95 11.09
C LYS A 297 13.41 22.13 11.36
N LEU A 298 12.92 21.68 12.51
CA LEU A 298 11.53 21.89 12.91
C LEU A 298 11.23 23.38 13.09
N GLY A 299 12.13 24.12 13.75
CA GLY A 299 11.99 25.56 13.94
C GLY A 299 12.16 26.37 12.64
N GLY A 300 12.91 25.83 11.67
CA GLY A 300 13.12 26.44 10.35
C GLY A 300 12.07 26.10 9.30
N GLY A 301 11.18 25.13 9.55
CA GLY A 301 10.21 24.67 8.54
C GLY A 301 10.76 23.73 7.48
N GLU A 302 11.88 23.06 7.76
CA GLU A 302 12.68 22.31 6.79
C GLU A 302 12.68 20.79 7.08
N LEU A 303 11.62 20.26 7.72
CA LEU A 303 11.56 18.83 8.04
C LEU A 303 11.46 17.94 6.80
N THR A 304 12.03 16.75 6.92
CA THR A 304 11.87 15.65 5.95
C THR A 304 11.32 14.40 6.66
N ALA A 305 10.87 13.39 5.89
CA ALA A 305 10.26 12.15 6.39
C ALA A 305 11.06 11.35 7.44
N GLY A 306 12.35 11.63 7.62
CA GLY A 306 13.23 10.97 8.58
C GLY A 306 13.96 11.94 9.51
N SER A 307 13.47 13.18 9.64
CA SER A 307 14.10 14.16 10.53
C SER A 307 13.75 13.90 11.99
N ASP A 308 14.72 14.16 12.87
CA ASP A 308 14.55 14.17 14.32
C ASP A 308 13.79 15.45 14.75
N LEU A 309 13.15 15.41 15.91
CA LEU A 309 12.49 16.57 16.50
C LEU A 309 13.39 17.24 17.54
N ASP A 310 13.96 18.38 17.17
CA ASP A 310 14.69 19.25 18.10
C ASP A 310 13.70 20.10 18.91
N ILE A 311 13.50 19.78 20.19
CA ILE A 311 12.54 20.50 21.04
C ILE A 311 13.09 20.86 22.42
N ILE A 312 12.57 21.96 22.98
CA ILE A 312 12.84 22.41 24.36
C ILE A 312 11.51 22.69 25.06
N LEU A 313 11.30 22.15 26.27
CA LEU A 313 10.16 22.51 27.10
C LEU A 313 10.56 23.61 28.10
N ILE A 314 9.86 24.74 28.04
CA ILE A 314 10.04 25.86 28.96
C ILE A 314 8.77 26.06 29.76
N TYR A 315 8.89 26.26 31.07
CA TYR A 315 7.76 26.55 31.95
C TYR A 315 7.94 27.84 32.75
N ASP A 316 6.84 28.47 33.13
CA ASP A 316 6.78 29.62 34.02
C ASP A 316 5.84 29.31 35.19
N SER A 317 6.41 29.29 36.40
CA SER A 317 5.73 28.92 37.62
C SER A 317 6.42 29.51 38.86
N GLN A 318 5.61 29.74 39.89
CA GLN A 318 6.04 30.15 41.23
C GLN A 318 5.83 29.03 42.28
N ALA A 319 5.36 27.84 41.87
CA ALA A 319 5.13 26.72 42.78
C ALA A 319 6.44 25.96 43.05
N ASP A 320 6.64 25.56 44.30
CA ASP A 320 7.87 24.88 44.74
C ASP A 320 8.08 23.51 44.06
N ASP A 321 6.99 22.81 43.73
CA ASP A 321 7.00 21.49 43.10
C ASP A 321 6.95 21.54 41.56
N ALA A 322 6.91 22.74 40.97
CA ALA A 322 6.75 22.93 39.53
C ALA A 322 7.80 22.20 38.70
N GLN A 323 9.07 22.26 39.11
CA GLN A 323 10.16 21.59 38.39
C GLN A 323 9.92 20.07 38.29
N THR A 324 9.43 19.45 39.37
CA THR A 324 9.13 18.03 39.40
C THR A 324 7.95 17.71 38.48
N TRP A 325 6.90 18.53 38.53
CA TRP A 325 5.72 18.35 37.68
C TRP A 325 6.06 18.48 36.19
N PHE A 326 6.76 19.55 35.79
CA PHE A 326 7.13 19.78 34.38
C PHE A 326 8.20 18.80 33.87
N THR A 327 9.07 18.29 34.74
CA THR A 327 9.96 17.17 34.39
C THR A 327 9.15 15.93 34.03
N ARG A 328 8.11 15.58 34.80
CA ARG A 328 7.23 14.45 34.51
C ARG A 328 6.42 14.66 33.22
N LEU A 329 5.90 15.86 32.99
CA LEU A 329 5.24 16.22 31.74
C LEU A 329 6.19 16.01 30.55
N THR A 330 7.39 16.56 30.62
CA THR A 330 8.37 16.49 29.54
C THR A 330 8.76 15.04 29.24
N GLN A 331 9.02 14.23 30.27
CA GLN A 331 9.30 12.81 30.11
C GLN A 331 8.14 12.07 29.45
N ARG A 332 6.88 12.36 29.82
CA ARG A 332 5.71 11.76 29.18
C ARG A 332 5.56 12.21 27.72
N LEU A 333 5.82 13.48 27.41
CA LEU A 333 5.82 13.96 26.02
C LEU A 333 6.88 13.25 25.18
N ILE A 334 8.11 13.12 25.69
CA ILE A 334 9.16 12.35 25.02
C ILE A 334 8.69 10.92 24.78
N THR A 335 8.15 10.24 25.80
CA THR A 335 7.59 8.89 25.65
C THR A 335 6.48 8.84 24.59
N ALA A 336 5.58 9.82 24.55
CA ALA A 336 4.51 9.89 23.56
C ALA A 336 5.07 9.94 22.13
N LEU A 337 6.20 10.64 21.94
CA LEU A 337 6.84 10.86 20.65
C LEU A 337 7.81 9.73 20.24
N THR A 338 8.48 9.07 21.18
CA THR A 338 9.59 8.15 20.88
C THR A 338 9.29 6.68 21.18
N ALA A 339 8.38 6.38 22.11
CA ALA A 339 8.18 5.00 22.53
C ALA A 339 7.61 4.14 21.39
N PRO A 340 8.13 2.91 21.19
CA PRO A 340 7.55 1.97 20.24
C PRO A 340 6.21 1.46 20.78
N THR A 341 5.16 1.53 19.97
CA THR A 341 3.85 0.95 20.29
C THR A 341 3.50 -0.20 19.35
N ALA A 342 2.27 -0.73 19.43
CA ALA A 342 1.75 -1.65 18.41
C ALA A 342 1.77 -1.01 17.01
N GLU A 343 1.59 0.31 16.99
CA GLU A 343 1.74 1.17 15.83
C GLU A 343 3.18 1.70 15.72
N GLY A 344 4.21 0.96 16.16
CA GLY A 344 5.65 1.24 16.03
C GLY A 344 6.16 2.61 16.53
N ALA A 345 7.32 3.03 16.03
CA ALA A 345 7.95 4.33 16.36
C ALA A 345 7.31 5.49 15.57
N LEU A 346 7.39 6.71 16.14
CA LEU A 346 6.83 7.94 15.58
C LEU A 346 7.93 8.94 15.19
N TYR A 347 8.70 9.44 16.16
CA TYR A 347 9.87 10.30 15.94
C TYR A 347 11.01 9.93 16.89
N GLU A 348 12.23 10.32 16.51
CA GLU A 348 13.31 10.53 17.48
C GLU A 348 13.24 11.97 17.99
N VAL A 349 13.59 12.18 19.26
CA VAL A 349 13.54 13.51 19.90
C VAL A 349 14.94 13.87 20.38
N ASP A 350 15.46 15.01 19.91
CA ASP A 350 16.72 15.58 20.41
C ASP A 350 16.42 16.81 21.28
N MET A 351 16.95 16.80 22.50
CA MET A 351 16.84 17.89 23.46
C MET A 351 18.19 18.53 23.78
N ARG A 352 19.24 18.28 22.98
CA ARG A 352 20.59 18.81 23.23
C ARG A 352 20.69 20.32 23.16
N LEU A 353 19.76 20.99 22.48
CA LEU A 353 19.74 22.45 22.34
C LEU A 353 19.19 23.18 23.57
N ARG A 354 18.72 22.47 24.60
CA ARG A 354 18.30 23.08 25.87
C ARG A 354 19.50 23.65 26.64
N PRO A 355 19.30 24.67 27.50
CA PRO A 355 20.31 25.17 28.42
C PRO A 355 21.12 24.05 29.11
N SER A 356 22.45 24.19 29.10
CA SER A 356 23.41 23.20 29.62
C SER A 356 23.37 21.83 28.93
N GLY A 357 22.73 21.72 27.76
CA GLY A 357 22.70 20.53 26.91
C GLY A 357 22.25 19.27 27.65
N ARG A 358 22.99 18.16 27.46
CA ARG A 358 22.68 16.86 28.11
C ARG A 358 22.72 16.90 29.64
N ALA A 359 23.52 17.80 30.22
CA ALA A 359 23.65 17.94 31.67
C ALA A 359 22.54 18.81 32.29
N GLY A 360 21.81 19.57 31.46
CA GLY A 360 20.71 20.42 31.90
C GLY A 360 19.42 19.65 32.18
N PRO A 361 18.51 20.24 32.99
CA PRO A 361 17.21 19.64 33.27
C PRO A 361 16.40 19.49 31.98
N VAL A 362 15.56 18.45 31.91
CA VAL A 362 14.73 18.18 30.72
C VAL A 362 13.63 19.22 30.51
N ALA A 363 13.14 19.83 31.60
CA ALA A 363 12.25 20.98 31.60
C ALA A 363 12.99 22.18 32.19
N VAL A 364 12.93 23.33 31.54
CA VAL A 364 13.69 24.53 31.94
C VAL A 364 12.73 25.63 32.40
N SER A 365 12.98 26.26 33.54
CA SER A 365 12.19 27.42 33.95
C SER A 365 12.49 28.62 33.04
N LEU A 366 11.50 29.49 32.83
CA LEU A 366 11.67 30.71 32.04
C LEU A 366 12.77 31.61 32.60
N SER A 367 12.91 31.67 33.92
CA SER A 367 13.99 32.40 34.60
C SER A 367 15.36 31.82 34.26
N ALA A 368 15.54 30.50 34.37
CA ALA A 368 16.80 29.83 34.05
C ALA A 368 17.14 29.94 32.56
N PHE A 369 16.15 29.81 31.68
CA PHE A 369 16.33 29.99 30.24
C PHE A 369 16.81 31.40 29.90
N ARG A 370 16.17 32.44 30.46
CA ARG A 370 16.58 33.84 30.26
C ARG A 370 17.99 34.10 30.74
N HIS A 371 18.34 33.61 31.93
CA HIS A 371 19.69 33.76 32.47
C HIS A 371 20.73 33.09 31.57
N TYR A 372 20.52 31.83 31.20
CA TYR A 372 21.40 31.11 30.29
C TYR A 372 21.61 31.86 28.97
N GLN A 373 20.54 32.31 28.32
CA GLN A 373 20.65 32.98 27.01
C GLN A 373 21.31 34.36 27.08
N ASN A 374 21.19 35.08 28.19
CA ASN A 374 21.76 36.42 28.33
C ASN A 374 23.19 36.40 28.87
N GLU A 375 23.56 35.41 29.68
CA GLU A 375 24.80 35.42 30.46
C GLU A 375 25.76 34.27 30.11
N GLU A 376 25.26 33.11 29.71
CA GLU A 376 26.09 31.90 29.51
C GLU A 376 26.19 31.44 28.05
N ALA A 377 25.18 31.72 27.24
CA ALA A 377 25.13 31.32 25.84
C ALA A 377 26.28 31.99 25.08
N GLN A 378 27.30 31.20 24.75
CA GLN A 378 28.41 31.68 23.93
C GLN A 378 27.86 32.07 22.57
N ARG A 379 28.15 33.31 22.13
CA ARG A 379 27.95 33.69 20.72
C ARG A 379 28.64 32.63 19.85
N PRO A 380 27.99 32.09 18.80
CA PRO A 380 28.71 31.25 17.85
C PRO A 380 29.93 32.04 17.39
N ALA A 381 31.11 31.44 17.55
CA ALA A 381 32.36 32.08 17.17
C ALA A 381 32.19 32.61 15.75
N GLN A 382 32.38 33.94 15.57
CA GLN A 382 32.56 34.51 14.25
C GLN A 382 33.75 33.76 13.64
N GLY A 383 33.46 32.78 12.79
CA GLY A 383 34.47 32.09 12.01
C GLY A 383 35.21 33.15 11.21
N ASN A 384 36.51 33.20 11.41
CA ASN A 384 37.44 34.02 10.63
C ASN A 384 37.03 33.99 9.15
N SER A 385 36.55 35.12 8.64
CA SER A 385 36.60 35.40 7.22
C SER A 385 38.08 35.49 6.83
N ARG A 386 38.58 34.46 6.15
CA ARG A 386 39.71 34.54 5.24
C ARG A 386 39.39 33.77 3.99
#